data_AF-A0A7N0V8Q4-F1
#
_entry.id   AF-A0A7N0V8Q4-F1
#
_cell.length_a   1.000
_cell.length_b   1.000
_cell.length_c   1.000
_cell.angle_alpha   90.00
_cell.angle_beta   90.00
_cell.angle_gamma   90.00
#
_symmetry.space_group_name_H-M   'P 1'
#
loop_
_entity.id
_entity.type
_entity.pdbx_description
1 polymer ?
#
loop_
_entity_poly.entity_id
_entity_poly.type
_entity_poly.pdbx_seq_one_letter_code
_entity_poly.pdbx_strand_id
1 'polypeptide(L)'
;MVLLAGKHKRRYDGSHGTAELLKSNHYDNSWPESIDGKWKVHDIKEYQRLEIVGPADYYCRLKYDMKNESYQSEKLQVYCSCEKPYNPDLKMIQCERCYECYHINMTEEEVESTGDYICDPCRNIETTKHNNLVTTSSPISRK
;
A
#
# COMPACT_ATOMS: atom_id res chain seq x y z
N MET A 1 20.63 -11.28 -6.57
CA MET A 1 19.34 -10.59 -6.45
C MET A 1 19.64 -9.13 -6.18
N VAL A 2 19.40 -8.27 -7.17
CA VAL A 2 19.54 -6.82 -6.99
C VAL A 2 18.21 -6.25 -6.50
N LEU A 3 18.26 -5.44 -5.46
CA LEU A 3 17.11 -4.68 -4.96
C LEU A 3 17.21 -3.27 -5.52
N LEU A 4 16.22 -2.86 -6.29
CA LEU A 4 16.17 -1.50 -6.81
C LEU A 4 15.37 -0.66 -5.81
N ALA A 5 15.96 0.43 -5.31
CA ALA A 5 15.18 1.46 -4.66
C ALA A 5 14.20 2.03 -5.69
N GLY A 6 12.93 2.21 -5.32
CA GLY A 6 11.86 2.73 -6.18
C GLY A 6 12.06 4.19 -6.63
N LYS A 7 13.21 4.52 -7.22
CA LYS A 7 13.60 5.87 -7.67
C LYS A 7 13.49 5.99 -9.19
N HIS A 8 12.36 5.59 -9.78
CA HIS A 8 12.02 6.15 -11.10
C HIS A 8 11.61 7.61 -10.90
N LYS A 9 12.30 8.54 -11.59
CA LYS A 9 12.13 10.00 -11.54
C LYS A 9 10.74 10.50 -12.00
N ARG A 10 9.67 10.01 -11.39
CA ARG A 10 8.34 10.61 -11.44
C ARG A 10 8.13 11.37 -10.14
N ARG A 11 7.35 12.45 -10.17
CA ARG A 11 6.96 13.19 -8.95
C ARG A 11 6.42 12.16 -7.95
N TYR A 12 6.93 12.20 -6.71
CA TYR A 12 6.48 11.29 -5.66
C TYR A 12 4.97 11.41 -5.51
N ASP A 13 4.26 10.35 -5.84
CA ASP A 13 2.80 10.32 -5.87
C ASP A 13 2.22 9.56 -4.66
N GLY A 14 3.04 9.31 -3.64
CA GLY A 14 2.66 8.56 -2.44
C GLY A 14 2.43 7.06 -2.66
N SER A 15 2.66 6.54 -3.87
CA SER A 15 2.40 5.12 -4.16
C SER A 15 3.44 4.18 -3.57
N HIS A 16 4.65 4.66 -3.24
CA HIS A 16 5.72 3.86 -2.66
C HIS A 16 6.17 4.41 -1.30
N GLY A 17 6.51 3.51 -0.39
CA GLY A 17 7.16 3.87 0.87
C GLY A 17 8.64 4.19 0.66
N THR A 18 9.20 4.93 1.61
CA THR A 18 10.60 5.35 1.66
C THR A 18 11.56 4.17 1.81
N ALA A 19 11.15 3.12 2.54
CA ALA A 19 11.88 1.87 2.71
C ALA A 19 11.50 0.77 1.68
N GLU A 20 10.75 1.12 0.64
CA GLU A 20 10.31 0.15 -0.37
C GLU A 20 11.41 -0.19 -1.39
N LEU A 21 11.63 -1.49 -1.57
CA LEU A 21 12.54 -2.05 -2.56
C LEU A 21 11.78 -2.91 -3.58
N LEU A 22 12.30 -2.98 -4.80
CA LEU A 22 11.81 -3.87 -5.85
C LEU A 22 12.71 -5.11 -5.94
N LYS A 23 12.11 -6.30 -5.80
CA LYS A 23 12.84 -7.56 -5.98
C LYS A 23 13.01 -7.86 -7.45
N SER A 24 14.23 -7.72 -7.98
CA SER A 24 14.51 -8.02 -9.38
C SER A 24 14.95 -9.47 -9.61
N ASN A 25 14.81 -9.94 -10.85
CA ASN A 25 15.42 -11.18 -11.33
C ASN A 25 16.87 -11.00 -11.82
N HIS A 26 17.50 -9.86 -11.54
CA HIS A 26 18.88 -9.58 -11.93
C HIS A 26 19.88 -10.10 -10.90
N TYR A 27 20.93 -10.72 -11.45
CA TYR A 27 22.04 -11.29 -10.71
C TYR A 27 23.33 -10.76 -11.31
N ASP A 28 24.24 -10.40 -10.42
CA ASP A 28 25.56 -9.93 -10.77
C ASP A 28 26.55 -10.49 -9.76
N ASN A 29 27.82 -10.57 -10.17
CA ASN A 29 28.91 -10.96 -9.30
C ASN A 29 29.49 -9.71 -8.65
N SER A 30 29.79 -9.80 -7.36
CA SER A 30 30.34 -8.68 -6.60
C SER A 30 31.42 -9.17 -5.65
N TRP A 31 32.31 -8.25 -5.27
CA TRP A 31 33.39 -8.54 -4.36
C TRP A 31 32.88 -8.50 -2.92
N PRO A 32 33.32 -9.40 -2.02
CA PRO A 32 32.92 -9.34 -0.61
C PRO A 32 33.19 -7.98 0.06
N GLU A 33 34.23 -7.29 -0.38
CA GLU A 33 34.67 -6.00 0.13
C GLU A 33 33.72 -4.86 -0.22
N SER A 34 32.85 -5.01 -1.23
CA SER A 34 31.82 -4.00 -1.54
C SER A 34 30.55 -4.13 -0.71
N ILE A 35 30.53 -5.02 0.30
CA ILE A 35 29.39 -5.18 1.20
C ILE A 35 29.52 -4.19 2.36
N ASP A 36 28.74 -3.11 2.31
CA ASP A 36 28.71 -2.08 3.36
C ASP A 36 28.08 -2.56 4.67
N GLY A 37 27.23 -3.59 4.62
CA GLY A 37 26.51 -4.05 5.80
C GLY A 37 25.43 -5.08 5.51
N LYS A 38 24.61 -5.33 6.53
CA LYS A 38 23.49 -6.27 6.49
C LYS A 38 22.18 -5.55 6.77
N TRP A 39 21.21 -5.78 5.89
CA TRP A 39 19.86 -5.23 5.98
C TRP A 39 18.83 -6.35 6.05
N LYS A 40 17.67 -6.05 6.65
CA LYS A 40 16.52 -6.95 6.70
C LYS A 40 15.51 -6.48 5.66
N VAL A 41 15.08 -7.41 4.81
CA VAL A 41 14.08 -7.14 3.77
C VAL A 41 12.91 -8.06 4.04
N HIS A 42 11.80 -7.45 4.41
CA HIS A 42 10.56 -8.10 4.81
C HIS A 42 9.59 -8.20 3.65
N ASP A 43 8.67 -9.17 3.71
CA ASP A 43 7.44 -9.05 2.93
C ASP A 43 6.54 -7.95 3.54
N ILE A 44 5.69 -7.32 2.73
CA ILE A 44 4.83 -6.22 3.20
C ILE A 44 3.99 -6.58 4.44
N LYS A 45 3.49 -7.81 4.52
CA LYS A 45 2.70 -8.28 5.68
C LYS A 45 3.53 -8.45 6.95
N GLU A 46 4.82 -8.69 6.82
CA GLU A 46 5.74 -8.79 7.96
C GLU A 46 6.17 -7.40 8.41
N TYR A 47 6.51 -6.53 7.45
CA TYR A 47 6.85 -5.15 7.71
C TYR A 47 5.73 -4.39 8.44
N GLN A 48 4.47 -4.58 8.01
CA GLN A 48 3.29 -3.99 8.65
C GLN A 48 3.08 -4.43 10.11
N ARG A 49 3.64 -5.58 10.51
CA ARG A 49 3.52 -6.12 11.88
C ARG A 49 4.69 -5.73 12.78
N LEU A 50 5.66 -4.97 12.28
CA LEU A 50 6.76 -4.47 13.10
C LEU A 50 6.22 -3.40 14.06
N GLU A 51 6.48 -3.59 15.35
CA GLU A 51 6.16 -2.59 16.37
C GLU A 51 7.06 -1.34 16.21
N ILE A 52 8.33 -1.56 15.88
CA ILE A 52 9.31 -0.50 15.64
C ILE A 52 10.06 -0.82 14.35
N VAL A 53 10.00 0.10 13.39
CA VAL A 53 10.76 0.02 12.14
C VAL A 53 12.16 0.60 12.38
N GLY A 54 13.19 -0.23 12.24
CA GLY A 54 14.58 0.21 12.34
C GLY A 54 15.13 0.79 11.03
N PRO A 55 16.27 1.52 11.07
CA PRO A 55 16.90 2.09 9.88
C PRO A 55 17.46 1.02 8.91
N ALA A 56 17.50 -0.24 9.34
CA ALA A 56 17.95 -1.37 8.52
C ALA A 56 16.80 -2.28 8.06
N ASP A 57 15.55 -1.92 8.34
CA ASP A 57 14.36 -2.67 7.94
C ASP A 57 13.78 -2.06 6.66
N TYR A 58 13.69 -2.90 5.62
CA TYR A 58 13.14 -2.57 4.31
C TYR A 58 12.04 -3.56 3.97
N TYR A 59 11.24 -3.26 2.94
CA TYR A 59 10.22 -4.20 2.49
C TYR A 59 10.11 -4.31 0.97
N CYS A 60 9.60 -5.46 0.53
CA CYS A 60 9.23 -5.69 -0.85
C CYS A 60 7.75 -6.11 -0.94
N ARG A 61 7.07 -5.63 -1.98
CA ARG A 61 5.74 -6.13 -2.40
C ARG A 61 5.61 -6.33 -3.91
N LEU A 62 6.55 -5.76 -4.67
CA LEU A 62 6.60 -5.87 -6.12
C LEU A 62 7.87 -6.59 -6.54
N LYS A 63 7.73 -7.41 -7.58
CA LYS A 63 8.85 -8.00 -8.30
C LYS A 63 9.01 -7.25 -9.62
N TYR A 64 10.25 -7.01 -10.02
CA TYR A 64 10.58 -6.36 -11.28
C TYR A 64 11.35 -7.34 -12.17
N ASP A 65 10.82 -7.60 -13.36
CA ASP A 65 11.49 -8.39 -14.37
C ASP A 65 12.33 -7.45 -15.24
N MET A 66 13.66 -7.49 -15.05
CA MET A 66 14.57 -6.63 -15.82
C MET A 66 14.63 -7.00 -17.29
N LYS A 67 14.35 -8.26 -17.66
CA LYS A 67 14.41 -8.71 -19.06
C LYS A 67 13.23 -8.17 -19.87
N ASN A 68 12.06 -8.13 -19.23
CA ASN A 68 10.81 -7.70 -19.84
C ASN A 68 10.42 -6.26 -19.47
N GLU A 69 11.26 -5.58 -18.69
CA GLU A 69 11.02 -4.26 -18.09
C GLU A 69 9.64 -4.10 -17.45
N SER A 70 9.15 -5.16 -16.80
CA SER A 70 7.77 -5.25 -16.33
C SER A 70 7.68 -5.61 -14.86
N TYR A 71 6.60 -5.15 -14.22
CA TYR A 71 6.27 -5.58 -12.87
C TYR A 71 5.59 -6.95 -12.93
N GLN A 72 6.18 -7.93 -12.26
CA GLN A 72 5.49 -9.18 -11.99
C GLN A 72 4.64 -8.96 -10.74
N SER A 73 3.42 -8.45 -10.92
CA SER A 73 2.52 -8.14 -9.81
C SER A 73 1.40 -9.18 -9.70
N GLU A 74 1.24 -9.74 -8.51
CA GLU A 74 -0.10 -10.02 -8.00
C GLU A 74 -0.84 -8.67 -7.92
N LYS A 75 -2.14 -8.64 -8.25
CA LYS A 75 -2.92 -7.39 -8.20
C LYS A 75 -2.83 -6.81 -6.79
N LEU A 76 -2.21 -5.64 -6.64
CA LEU A 76 -2.13 -4.97 -5.36
C LEU A 76 -3.52 -4.42 -5.01
N GLN A 77 -3.95 -4.65 -3.76
CA GLN A 77 -5.17 -4.04 -3.25
C GLN A 77 -4.97 -2.53 -3.17
N VAL A 78 -5.96 -1.78 -3.67
CA VAL A 78 -6.01 -0.33 -3.63
C VAL A 78 -7.00 0.13 -2.57
N TYR A 79 -6.75 1.31 -2.03
CA TYR A 79 -7.56 1.91 -0.98
C TYR A 79 -7.80 3.40 -1.24
N CYS A 80 -8.69 3.98 -0.43
CA CYS A 80 -9.10 5.37 -0.48
C CYS A 80 -9.76 5.73 -1.83
N SER A 81 -10.39 6.90 -1.88
CA SER A 81 -10.89 7.49 -3.13
C SER A 81 -9.82 7.76 -4.19
N CYS A 82 -8.54 7.70 -3.82
CA CYS A 82 -7.42 7.89 -4.74
C CYS A 82 -6.95 6.60 -5.43
N GLU A 83 -7.53 5.44 -5.08
CA GLU A 83 -7.24 4.14 -5.69
C GLU A 83 -5.74 3.79 -5.71
N LYS A 84 -5.03 4.08 -4.61
CA LYS A 84 -3.60 3.80 -4.46
C LYS A 84 -3.36 2.57 -3.59
N PRO A 85 -2.33 1.76 -3.87
CA PRO A 85 -1.92 0.70 -2.97
C PRO A 85 -1.52 1.24 -1.59
N TYR A 86 -1.69 0.42 -0.55
CA TYR A 86 -1.31 0.78 0.81
C TYR A 86 0.17 1.21 0.90
N ASN A 87 0.45 2.38 1.46
CA ASN A 87 1.80 2.84 1.73
C ASN A 87 2.00 2.91 3.26
N PRO A 88 2.93 2.12 3.84
CA PRO A 88 3.20 2.12 5.28
C PRO A 88 3.56 3.48 5.87
N ASP A 89 4.07 4.40 5.05
CA ASP A 89 4.46 5.75 5.47
C ASP A 89 3.26 6.71 5.58
N LEU A 90 2.11 6.32 5.01
CA LEU A 90 0.91 7.14 5.00
C LEU A 90 -0.10 6.61 6.02
N LYS A 91 -0.57 7.50 6.88
CA LYS A 91 -1.60 7.17 7.86
C LYS A 91 -2.94 6.93 7.17
N MET A 92 -3.61 5.86 7.59
CA MET A 92 -4.94 5.51 7.11
C MET A 92 -5.87 5.23 8.27
N ILE A 93 -7.14 5.56 8.10
CA ILE A 93 -8.22 5.27 9.06
C ILE A 93 -9.34 4.53 8.35
N GLN A 94 -9.99 3.59 9.05
CA GLN A 94 -11.14 2.86 8.52
C GLN A 94 -12.44 3.62 8.81
N CYS A 95 -13.34 3.68 7.83
CA CYS A 95 -14.69 4.21 8.02
C CYS A 95 -15.61 3.17 8.68
N GLU A 96 -16.29 3.52 9.77
CA GLU A 96 -17.20 2.60 10.49
C GLU A 96 -18.47 2.23 9.69
N ARG A 97 -18.78 2.96 8.61
CA ARG A 97 -19.97 2.69 7.78
C ARG A 97 -19.70 1.80 6.58
N CYS A 98 -18.64 2.09 5.81
CA CYS A 98 -18.32 1.35 4.59
C CYS A 98 -17.13 0.40 4.75
N TYR A 99 -16.42 0.44 5.88
CA TYR A 99 -15.22 -0.35 6.17
C TYR A 99 -14.04 -0.12 5.20
N GLU A 100 -14.14 0.90 4.34
CA GLU A 100 -13.04 1.33 3.48
C GLU A 100 -12.03 2.18 4.26
N CYS A 101 -10.76 2.06 3.89
CA CYS A 101 -9.66 2.83 4.49
C CYS A 101 -9.35 4.09 3.69
N TYR A 102 -9.14 5.21 4.39
CA TYR A 102 -8.87 6.51 3.79
C TYR A 102 -7.57 7.10 4.32
N HIS A 103 -6.82 7.76 3.43
CA HIS A 103 -5.66 8.55 3.84
C HIS A 103 -6.12 9.74 4.67
N ILE A 104 -5.41 10.00 5.77
CA ILE A 104 -5.68 11.13 6.67
C ILE A 104 -4.45 11.99 6.83
N ASN A 105 -4.70 13.28 7.06
CA ASN A 105 -3.66 14.26 7.39
C ASN A 105 -3.81 14.71 8.85
N MET A 106 -4.08 13.75 9.74
CA MET A 106 -4.25 13.96 11.17
C MET A 106 -3.08 13.33 11.92
N THR A 107 -2.75 13.91 13.06
CA THR A 107 -1.79 13.34 14.02
C THR A 107 -2.35 12.07 14.67
N GLU A 108 -1.49 11.24 15.28
CA GLU A 108 -1.97 10.07 16.04
C GLU A 108 -2.92 10.49 17.17
N GLU A 109 -2.60 11.57 17.88
CA GLU A 109 -3.42 12.11 18.97
C GLU A 109 -4.82 12.54 18.50
N GLU A 110 -4.91 13.19 17.33
CA GLU A 110 -6.20 13.59 16.74
C GLU A 110 -7.02 12.37 16.31
N VAL A 111 -6.38 11.33 15.78
CA VAL A 111 -7.05 10.07 15.40
C VAL A 111 -7.62 9.38 16.63
N GLU A 112 -6.82 9.24 17.70
CA GLU A 112 -7.26 8.65 18.97
C GLU A 112 -8.43 9.43 19.59
N SER A 113 -8.45 10.75 19.40
CA SER A 113 -9.50 11.63 19.93
C SER A 113 -10.76 11.70 19.05
N THR A 114 -10.71 11.23 17.80
CA THR A 114 -11.82 11.35 16.83
C THR A 114 -12.99 10.41 17.17
N GLY A 115 -12.74 9.31 17.87
CA GLY A 115 -13.74 8.25 18.08
C GLY A 115 -14.11 7.59 16.73
N ASP A 116 -15.40 7.40 16.48
CA ASP A 116 -15.89 6.75 15.26
C ASP A 116 -15.65 7.64 14.02
N TYR A 117 -14.77 7.21 13.12
CA TYR A 117 -14.52 7.91 11.87
C TYR A 117 -15.55 7.54 10.80
N ILE A 118 -16.23 8.55 10.24
CA ILE A 118 -17.09 8.40 9.07
C ILE A 118 -16.52 9.19 7.88
N CYS A 119 -16.29 8.54 6.75
CA CYS A 119 -15.80 9.22 5.54
C CYS A 119 -16.85 10.17 4.94
N ASP A 120 -16.41 11.14 4.14
CA ASP A 120 -17.31 12.14 3.52
C ASP A 120 -18.42 11.51 2.66
N PRO A 121 -18.14 10.48 1.81
CA PRO A 121 -19.20 9.79 1.07
C PRO A 121 -20.30 9.24 1.98
N CYS A 122 -19.93 8.67 3.14
CA CYS A 122 -20.87 8.09 4.08
C CYS A 122 -21.61 9.13 4.94
N ARG A 123 -21.00 10.31 5.18
CA ARG A 123 -21.67 11.44 5.84
C ARG A 123 -22.75 12.06 4.95
N ASN A 124 -22.50 12.10 3.64
CA ASN A 124 -23.40 12.74 2.68
C ASN A 124 -24.55 11.84 2.16
N ILE A 125 -24.75 10.67 2.76
CA ILE A 125 -25.85 9.74 2.38
C ILE A 125 -27.25 10.34 2.70
N GLU A 126 -27.34 11.40 3.53
CA GLU A 126 -28.62 11.97 3.97
C GLU A 126 -29.27 13.02 3.03
N THR A 127 -28.80 13.24 1.80
CA THR A 127 -29.47 14.16 0.84
C THR A 127 -30.14 13.51 -0.36
N THR A 128 -30.09 12.17 -0.52
CA THR A 128 -30.73 11.49 -1.66
C THR A 128 -31.60 10.31 -1.20
N LYS A 129 -32.65 10.60 -0.43
CA LYS A 129 -33.81 9.71 -0.39
C LYS A 129 -34.71 10.03 -1.59
N HIS A 130 -34.55 9.28 -2.68
CA HIS A 130 -35.65 8.46 -3.22
C HIS A 130 -35.21 7.60 -4.42
N ASN A 131 -35.45 6.30 -4.24
CA ASN A 131 -35.79 5.29 -5.24
C ASN A 131 -34.67 4.91 -6.23
N ASN A 132 -34.14 3.70 -6.09
CA ASN A 132 -34.53 2.65 -7.04
C ASN A 132 -34.23 1.25 -6.51
N LEU A 133 -35.14 0.36 -6.90
CA LEU A 133 -35.32 -1.04 -6.54
C LEU A 133 -34.03 -1.85 -6.44
N VAL A 134 -33.94 -2.58 -5.34
CA VAL A 134 -33.24 -3.87 -5.29
C VAL A 134 -33.96 -4.81 -6.25
N THR A 135 -33.36 -5.07 -7.41
CA THR A 135 -33.62 -6.30 -8.16
C THR A 135 -32.45 -7.25 -7.97
N THR A 136 -32.75 -8.28 -7.20
CA THR A 136 -32.01 -9.52 -7.02
C THR A 136 -31.43 -10.09 -8.32
N SER A 137 -30.15 -10.45 -8.31
CA SER A 137 -29.68 -11.79 -8.73
C SER A 137 -28.16 -11.94 -8.58
N SER A 138 -27.74 -12.78 -7.64
CA SER A 138 -26.47 -13.52 -7.71
C SER A 138 -26.56 -14.64 -8.77
N PRO A 139 -25.52 -15.45 -9.00
CA PRO A 139 -24.15 -15.14 -9.41
C PRO A 139 -23.79 -15.91 -10.72
N ILE A 140 -22.83 -15.43 -11.53
CA ILE A 140 -22.26 -16.26 -12.60
C ILE A 140 -20.74 -16.27 -12.52
N SER A 141 -20.24 -17.43 -12.09
CA SER A 141 -18.88 -17.91 -12.27
C SER A 141 -18.63 -18.24 -13.76
N ARG A 142 -17.55 -17.70 -14.34
CA ARG A 142 -16.90 -18.17 -15.58
C ARG A 142 -15.45 -17.68 -15.54
N LYS A 143 -14.43 -18.43 -15.94
CA LYS A 143 -14.23 -19.83 -16.29
C LYS A 143 -12.71 -20.03 -16.19
#